data_AF-A0A7W1ZY10-F1
#
_entry.id   AF-A0A7W1ZY10-F1
#
_cell.length_a   1.000
_cell.length_b   1.000
_cell.length_c   1.000
_cell.angle_alpha   90.00
_cell.angle_beta   90.00
_cell.angle_gamma   90.00
#
_symmetry.space_group_name_H-M   'P 1'
#
loop_
_entity.id
_entity.type
_entity.pdbx_description
1 polymer ?
#
loop_
_entity_poly.entity_id
_entity_poly.type
_entity_poly.pdbx_seq_one_letter_code
_entity_poly.pdbx_strand_id
1 'polypeptide(L)'
;MNDKTALGLDANVGAMLCYMPLCGISLIYSIIVLVTDKTNKTVRFHAFQSLLLTAAYVVGIIAVAAVGGVLVGATGSGILGSLVGLIYGAVILGFIVLMILGCVKAYQNSDYKLPVIGDMADKWSN
;
A
#
# COMPACT_ATOMS: atom_id res chain seq x y z
N MET A 1 -8.01 18.63 -7.65
CA MET A 1 -8.58 17.70 -8.63
C MET A 1 -10.06 18.03 -8.70
N ASN A 2 -10.60 18.36 -9.89
CA ASN A 2 -12.03 18.69 -10.02
C ASN A 2 -12.79 17.64 -10.85
N ASP A 3 -12.14 16.50 -11.12
CA ASP A 3 -12.69 15.42 -11.91
C ASP A 3 -13.32 14.37 -11.00
N LYS A 4 -14.43 13.80 -11.47
CA LYS A 4 -15.08 12.66 -10.84
C LYS A 4 -14.37 11.37 -11.25
N THR A 5 -14.40 10.37 -10.38
CA THR A 5 -14.11 8.98 -10.73
C THR A 5 -15.23 8.41 -11.61
N ALA A 6 -14.97 7.30 -12.28
CA ALA A 6 -15.98 6.53 -12.99
C ALA A 6 -17.13 6.04 -12.09
N LEU A 7 -16.94 6.06 -10.76
CA LEU A 7 -17.95 5.73 -9.75
C LEU A 7 -18.71 6.97 -9.23
N GLY A 8 -18.48 8.16 -9.80
CA GLY A 8 -19.15 9.40 -9.42
C GLY A 8 -18.61 10.07 -8.14
N LEU A 9 -17.52 9.54 -7.57
CA LEU A 9 -16.83 10.12 -6.41
C LEU A 9 -15.91 11.26 -6.83
N ASP A 10 -15.63 12.21 -5.95
CA ASP A 10 -14.54 13.16 -6.18
C ASP A 10 -13.19 12.42 -6.23
N ALA A 11 -12.31 12.83 -7.13
CA ALA A 11 -11.02 12.17 -7.33
C ALA A 11 -10.17 12.05 -6.05
N ASN A 12 -10.19 13.06 -5.18
CA ASN A 12 -9.49 13.02 -3.90
C ASN A 12 -10.08 11.97 -2.93
N VAL A 13 -11.40 11.81 -2.93
CA VAL A 13 -12.08 10.78 -2.11
C VAL A 13 -11.81 9.40 -2.68
N GLY A 14 -11.88 9.23 -4.01
CA GLY A 14 -11.55 7.97 -4.67
C GLY A 14 -10.09 7.57 -4.42
N ALA A 15 -9.17 8.51 -4.58
CA ALA A 15 -7.76 8.28 -4.29
C ALA A 15 -7.52 7.92 -2.81
N MET A 16 -8.22 8.55 -1.86
CA MET A 16 -8.14 8.21 -0.44
C MET A 16 -8.60 6.77 -0.16
N LEU A 17 -9.70 6.32 -0.78
CA LEU A 17 -10.23 4.97 -0.60
C LEU A 17 -9.26 3.88 -1.08
N CYS A 18 -8.43 4.16 -2.08
CA CYS A 18 -7.37 3.25 -2.49
C CYS A 18 -6.39 2.92 -1.36
N TYR A 19 -6.17 3.83 -0.39
CA TYR A 19 -5.22 3.63 0.70
C TYR A 19 -5.85 3.19 2.02
N MET A 20 -7.17 2.98 2.05
CA MET A 20 -7.85 2.67 3.29
C MET A 20 -7.38 1.32 3.84
N PRO A 21 -6.75 1.25 5.03
CA PRO A 21 -6.17 0.02 5.57
C PRO A 21 -7.24 -0.91 6.19
N LEU A 22 -8.38 -1.07 5.51
CA LEU A 22 -9.42 -2.03 5.85
C LEU A 22 -9.16 -3.32 5.08
N CYS A 23 -8.98 -4.43 5.80
CA CYS A 23 -8.65 -5.78 5.32
C CYS A 23 -9.12 -6.11 3.88
N GLY A 24 -8.29 -5.78 2.88
CA GLY A 24 -8.53 -6.07 1.47
C GLY A 24 -9.44 -5.12 0.70
N ILE A 25 -10.14 -4.19 1.37
CA ILE A 25 -11.02 -3.21 0.71
C ILE A 25 -10.19 -2.27 -0.17
N SER A 26 -9.05 -1.79 0.32
CA SER A 26 -8.11 -0.99 -0.49
C SER A 26 -7.71 -1.69 -1.78
N LEU A 27 -7.44 -3.00 -1.72
CA LEU A 27 -7.01 -3.79 -2.86
C LEU A 27 -8.15 -3.98 -3.87
N ILE A 28 -9.34 -4.38 -3.41
CA ILE A 28 -10.51 -4.55 -4.26
C ILE A 28 -10.88 -3.22 -4.93
N TYR A 29 -10.95 -2.15 -4.14
CA TYR A 29 -11.28 -0.82 -4.64
C TYR A 29 -10.25 -0.31 -5.65
N SER A 30 -8.95 -0.48 -5.36
CA SER A 30 -7.89 -0.08 -6.30
C SER A 30 -8.00 -0.82 -7.64
N ILE A 31 -8.33 -2.11 -7.63
CA ILE A 31 -8.56 -2.88 -8.87
C ILE A 31 -9.79 -2.34 -9.61
N ILE A 32 -10.89 -2.09 -8.91
CA ILE A 32 -12.10 -1.53 -9.52
C ILE A 32 -11.77 -0.20 -10.20
N VAL A 33 -11.10 0.71 -9.51
CA VAL A 33 -10.66 2.01 -10.06
C VAL A 33 -9.82 1.82 -11.32
N LEU A 34 -8.83 0.92 -11.32
CA LEU A 34 -8.00 0.69 -12.51
C LEU A 34 -8.79 0.14 -13.71
N VAL A 35 -9.87 -0.59 -13.45
CA VAL A 35 -10.75 -1.12 -14.49
C VAL A 35 -11.72 -0.05 -14.98
N THR A 36 -12.31 0.74 -14.10
CA THR A 36 -13.38 1.69 -14.42
C THR A 36 -12.85 3.06 -14.85
N ASP A 37 -11.86 3.61 -14.15
CA ASP A 37 -11.24 4.89 -14.46
C ASP A 37 -10.07 4.69 -15.44
N LYS A 38 -10.30 5.05 -16.72
CA LYS A 38 -9.26 5.02 -17.77
C LYS A 38 -8.61 6.37 -18.02
N THR A 39 -9.34 7.46 -17.80
CA THR A 39 -8.92 8.82 -18.13
C THR A 39 -8.31 9.56 -16.94
N ASN A 40 -8.78 9.25 -15.72
CA ASN A 40 -8.35 9.96 -14.52
C ASN A 40 -6.98 9.45 -14.03
N LYS A 41 -5.91 10.09 -14.51
CA LYS A 41 -4.52 9.71 -14.20
C LYS A 41 -4.23 9.71 -12.70
N THR A 42 -4.77 10.67 -11.95
CA THR A 42 -4.45 10.78 -10.53
C THR A 42 -5.05 9.64 -9.70
N VAL A 43 -6.32 9.31 -9.93
CA VAL A 43 -6.97 8.22 -9.19
C VAL A 43 -6.32 6.89 -9.55
N ARG A 44 -5.92 6.71 -10.82
CA ARG A 44 -5.13 5.55 -11.28
C ARG A 44 -3.74 5.49 -10.64
N PHE A 45 -3.04 6.62 -10.51
CA PHE A 45 -1.75 6.71 -9.83
C PHE A 45 -1.86 6.20 -8.39
N HIS A 46 -2.85 6.70 -7.65
CA HIS A 46 -3.08 6.31 -6.27
C HIS A 46 -3.50 4.83 -6.14
N ALA A 47 -4.29 4.32 -7.08
CA ALA A 47 -4.65 2.89 -7.13
C ALA A 47 -3.43 1.99 -7.39
N PHE A 48 -2.56 2.33 -8.36
CA PHE A 48 -1.33 1.58 -8.61
C PHE A 48 -0.36 1.63 -7.43
N GLN A 49 -0.14 2.82 -6.85
CA GLN A 49 0.76 2.97 -5.71
C GLN A 49 0.26 2.18 -4.49
N SER A 50 -1.06 2.14 -4.23
CA SER A 50 -1.63 1.31 -3.16
C SER A 50 -1.46 -0.20 -3.42
N LEU A 51 -1.70 -0.66 -4.65
CA LEU A 51 -1.49 -2.06 -5.03
C LEU A 51 -0.04 -2.48 -4.90
N LEU A 52 0.89 -1.66 -5.37
CA LEU A 52 2.32 -1.91 -5.26
C LEU A 52 2.78 -1.90 -3.80
N LEU A 53 2.29 -0.98 -2.98
CA LEU A 53 2.60 -0.92 -1.55
C LEU A 53 2.08 -2.17 -0.82
N THR A 54 0.88 -2.65 -1.19
CA THR A 54 0.31 -3.90 -0.66
C THR A 54 1.14 -5.12 -1.09
N ALA A 55 1.55 -5.18 -2.37
CA ALA A 55 2.40 -6.26 -2.88
C ALA A 55 3.77 -6.28 -2.18
N ALA A 56 4.41 -5.11 -2.01
CA ALA A 56 5.67 -4.97 -1.30
C ALA A 56 5.55 -5.42 0.17
N TYR A 57 4.44 -5.07 0.83
CA TYR A 57 4.16 -5.52 2.19
C TYR A 57 4.01 -7.04 2.29
N VAL A 58 3.23 -7.67 1.39
CA VAL A 58 3.06 -9.13 1.36
C VAL A 58 4.40 -9.83 1.17
N VAL A 59 5.21 -9.37 0.20
CA VAL A 59 6.55 -9.93 -0.04
C VAL A 59 7.45 -9.75 1.19
N GLY A 60 7.43 -8.57 1.83
CA GLY A 60 8.22 -8.29 3.03
C GLY A 60 7.84 -9.18 4.22
N ILE A 61 6.54 -9.36 4.48
CA ILE A 61 6.02 -10.24 5.53
C ILE A 61 6.44 -11.69 5.30
N ILE A 62 6.31 -12.19 4.06
CA ILE A 62 6.70 -13.56 3.71
C ILE A 62 8.21 -13.73 3.88
N ALA A 63 9.03 -12.77 3.46
CA ALA A 63 10.48 -12.82 3.61
C ALA A 63 10.91 -12.84 5.08
N VAL A 64 10.33 -11.95 5.92
CA VAL A 64 10.61 -11.90 7.36
C VAL A 64 10.18 -13.20 8.04
N ALA A 65 9.00 -13.74 7.70
CA ALA A 65 8.52 -15.00 8.26
C ALA A 65 9.38 -16.20 7.85
N ALA A 66 9.78 -16.29 6.58
CA ALA A 66 10.61 -17.38 6.08
C ALA A 66 12.02 -17.36 6.70
N VAL A 67 12.69 -16.20 6.64
CA VAL A 67 14.05 -16.05 7.18
C VAL A 67 14.05 -16.17 8.70
N GLY A 68 13.13 -15.47 9.36
CA GLY A 68 12.99 -15.48 10.81
C GLY A 68 12.62 -16.87 11.35
N GLY A 69 11.69 -17.57 10.69
CA GLY A 69 11.29 -18.92 11.06
C GLY A 69 12.44 -19.93 10.97
N VAL A 70 13.24 -19.87 9.90
CA VAL A 70 14.41 -20.72 9.74
C VAL A 70 15.50 -20.40 10.77
N LEU A 71 15.81 -19.11 11.00
CA LEU A 71 16.82 -18.70 11.99
C LEU A 71 16.45 -19.11 13.43
N VAL A 72 15.19 -18.88 13.83
CA VAL A 72 14.71 -19.23 15.17
C VAL A 72 14.63 -20.75 15.33
N GLY A 73 14.14 -21.46 14.32
CA GLY A 73 14.07 -22.92 14.32
C GLY A 73 15.45 -23.60 14.36
N ALA A 74 16.44 -23.06 13.66
CA ALA A 74 17.80 -23.60 13.62
C ALA A 74 18.61 -23.33 14.90
N THR A 75 18.35 -22.21 15.58
CA THR A 75 19.15 -21.79 16.76
C THR A 75 18.48 -22.11 18.10
N GLY A 76 17.16 -22.31 18.13
CA GLY A 76 16.39 -22.53 19.36
C GLY A 76 16.42 -21.35 20.35
N SER A 77 16.93 -20.19 19.93
CA SER A 77 17.13 -19.04 20.81
C SER A 77 15.87 -18.21 20.94
N GLY A 78 15.30 -18.15 22.15
CA GLY A 78 14.15 -17.31 22.46
C GLY A 78 14.40 -15.81 22.22
N ILE A 79 15.64 -15.34 22.41
CA ILE A 79 16.03 -13.94 22.16
C ILE A 79 15.93 -13.60 20.67
N LEU A 80 16.38 -14.49 19.80
CA LEU A 80 16.24 -14.32 18.34
C LEU A 80 14.77 -14.35 17.93
N GLY A 81 13.96 -15.21 18.57
CA GLY A 81 12.51 -15.23 18.39
C GLY A 81 11.85 -13.89 18.70
N SER A 82 12.20 -13.27 19.84
CA SER A 82 11.67 -11.95 20.22
C SER A 82 12.09 -10.85 19.24
N LEU A 83 13.33 -10.86 18.75
CA LEU A 83 13.82 -9.88 17.76
C LEU A 83 13.08 -10.01 16.43
N VAL A 84 12.87 -11.23 15.94
CA VAL A 84 12.07 -11.48 14.72
C VAL A 84 10.64 -10.98 14.91
N GLY A 85 10.03 -11.22 16.07
CA GLY A 85 8.71 -10.71 16.41
C GLY A 85 8.61 -9.18 16.40
N LEU A 86 9.63 -8.48 16.93
CA LEU A 86 9.71 -7.02 16.88
C LEU A 86 9.83 -6.48 15.46
N ILE A 87 10.65 -7.11 14.61
CA ILE A 87 10.77 -6.74 13.19
C ILE A 87 9.43 -6.92 12.49
N TYR A 88 8.74 -8.04 12.73
CA TYR A 88 7.43 -8.31 12.16
C TYR A 88 6.41 -7.22 12.55
N GLY A 89 6.36 -6.86 13.83
CA GLY A 89 5.52 -5.76 14.32
C GLY A 89 5.86 -4.41 13.69
N ALA A 90 7.15 -4.10 13.54
CA ALA A 90 7.61 -2.87 12.91
C ALA A 90 7.21 -2.78 11.44
N VAL A 91 7.26 -3.90 10.69
CA VAL A 91 6.82 -3.95 9.28
C VAL A 91 5.32 -3.67 9.15
N ILE A 92 4.50 -4.26 10.03
CA ILE A 92 3.04 -4.00 10.07
C ILE A 92 2.77 -2.53 10.36
N LEU A 93 3.40 -1.99 11.41
CA LEU A 93 3.22 -0.58 11.79
C LEU A 93 3.66 0.36 10.67
N GLY A 94 4.81 0.09 10.05
CA GLY A 94 5.29 0.86 8.90
C GLY A 94 4.30 0.86 7.74
N PHE A 95 3.74 -0.29 7.41
CA PHE A 95 2.72 -0.40 6.35
C PHE A 95 1.45 0.41 6.67
N ILE A 96 0.94 0.30 7.89
CA ILE A 96 -0.24 1.07 8.33
C ILE A 96 0.03 2.57 8.26
N VAL A 97 1.21 3.02 8.71
CA VAL A 97 1.60 4.43 8.64
C VAL A 97 1.66 4.90 7.19
N LEU A 98 2.27 4.13 6.28
CA LEU A 98 2.33 4.49 4.85
C LEU A 98 0.95 4.56 4.20
N MET A 99 0.04 3.64 4.54
CA MET A 99 -1.36 3.67 4.10
C MET A 99 -2.07 4.93 4.61
N ILE A 100 -1.96 5.25 5.90
CA ILE A 100 -2.59 6.45 6.48
C ILE A 100 -2.02 7.72 5.85
N LEU A 101 -0.70 7.82 5.65
CA LEU A 101 -0.08 8.94 4.97
C LEU A 101 -0.59 9.08 3.53
N GLY A 102 -0.74 7.96 2.81
CA GLY A 102 -1.36 7.92 1.49
C GLY A 102 -2.80 8.45 1.49
N CYS A 103 -3.63 8.01 2.44
CA CYS A 103 -5.00 8.53 2.63
C CYS A 103 -5.03 10.04 2.82
N VAL A 104 -4.23 10.56 3.77
CA VAL A 104 -4.22 11.98 4.12
C VAL A 104 -3.77 12.83 2.94
N LYS A 105 -2.71 12.39 2.25
CA LYS A 105 -2.15 13.12 1.11
C LYS A 105 -3.07 13.08 -0.11
N ALA A 106 -3.66 11.92 -0.41
CA ALA A 106 -4.65 11.79 -1.47
C ALA A 106 -5.87 12.70 -1.23
N TYR A 107 -6.37 12.74 0.02
CA TYR A 107 -7.49 13.61 0.39
C TYR A 107 -7.14 15.11 0.25
N GLN A 108 -5.90 15.49 0.59
CA GLN A 108 -5.37 16.84 0.44
C GLN A 108 -5.05 17.24 -1.01
N ASN A 109 -5.41 16.41 -2.01
CA ASN A 109 -5.07 16.62 -3.41
C ASN A 109 -3.55 16.71 -3.66
N SER A 110 -2.74 16.04 -2.84
CA SER A 110 -1.28 15.98 -2.99
C SER A 110 -0.89 14.61 -3.52
N ASP A 111 -0.23 14.59 -4.69
CA ASP A 111 0.38 13.39 -5.26
C ASP A 111 1.65 13.04 -4.46
N TYR A 112 1.46 12.43 -3.30
CA TYR A 112 2.55 11.94 -2.48
C TYR A 112 3.15 10.69 -3.12
N LYS A 113 4.22 10.91 -3.90
CA LYS A 113 4.99 9.85 -4.56
C LYS A 113 5.97 9.24 -3.57
N LEU A 114 5.78 7.95 -3.26
CA LEU A 114 6.77 7.19 -2.51
C LEU A 114 7.99 6.91 -3.42
N PRO A 115 9.23 6.96 -2.91
CA PRO A 115 10.39 6.59 -3.72
C PRO A 115 10.26 5.13 -4.18
N VAL A 116 10.64 4.84 -5.43
CA VAL A 116 10.47 3.53 -6.10
C VAL A 116 9.03 3.16 -6.41
N ILE A 117 8.15 3.05 -5.40
CA ILE A 117 6.75 2.63 -5.57
C ILE A 117 5.95 3.69 -6.35
N GLY A 118 6.15 4.96 -6.03
CA GLY A 118 5.54 6.09 -6.71
C GLY A 118 6.04 6.25 -8.14
N ASP A 119 7.33 6.08 -8.40
CA ASP A 119 7.87 6.16 -9.77
C ASP A 119 7.30 5.05 -10.67
N MET A 120 7.16 3.84 -10.12
CA MET A 120 6.50 2.72 -10.80
C MET A 120 5.03 3.00 -11.05
N ALA A 121 4.31 3.50 -10.03
CA ALA A 121 2.89 3.84 -10.15
C ALA A 121 2.64 4.94 -11.19
N ASP A 122 3.49 5.96 -11.24
CA ASP A 122 3.43 7.06 -12.21
C ASP A 122 3.63 6.56 -13.64
N LYS A 123 4.57 5.63 -13.83
CA LYS A 123 4.79 4.98 -15.12
C LYS A 123 3.58 4.16 -15.57
N TRP A 124 2.87 3.52 -14.64
CA TRP A 124 1.72 2.65 -14.95
C TRP A 124 0.39 3.41 -15.07
N SER A 125 0.29 4.59 -14.46
CA SER A 125 -0.91 5.44 -14.53
C SER A 125 -1.01 6.29 -15.80
N ASN A 126 0.06 6.37 -16.59
CA ASN A 126 0.13 7.21 -17.79
C ASN A 126 -0.63 6.67 -19.00
#